data_AF-A0A526V6E4-F1
#
_entry.id   AF-A0A526V6E4-F1
#
_cell.length_a   1.000
_cell.length_b   1.000
_cell.length_c   1.000
_cell.angle_alpha   90.00
_cell.angle_beta   90.00
_cell.angle_gamma   90.00
#
_symmetry.space_group_name_H-M   'P 1'
#
loop_
_entity.id
_entity.type
_entity.pdbx_description
1 polymer ?
#
loop_
_entity_poly.entity_id
_entity_poly.type
_entity_poly.pdbx_seq_one_letter_code
_entity_poly.pdbx_strand_id
1 'polypeptide(L)'
;MTTARHIVTLLKSHIAGDEDRFLSIAMQLAAHEARQGHGKLAQELKDLVDAAKSRDARIAKSSRPVPLFQPKGELAGLLHVRYPDLRLTDMILPDSLRSRLHRVLGEQRQQASLREHGLVPRRKLLLVGPPGSGKTMTASALAGELHLPL
;
A
#
# COMPACT_ATOMS: atom_id res chain seq x y z
N MET A 1 -29.87 -34.47 7.27
CA MET A 1 -29.58 -34.76 5.84
C MET A 1 -28.62 -33.74 5.20
N THR A 2 -28.38 -32.55 5.77
CA THR A 2 -27.55 -31.47 5.18
C THR A 2 -26.05 -31.53 5.56
N THR A 3 -25.71 -32.07 6.73
CA THR A 3 -24.33 -32.10 7.27
C THR A 3 -23.38 -32.96 6.44
N ALA A 4 -23.80 -34.16 6.04
CA ALA A 4 -23.00 -35.08 5.21
C ALA A 4 -22.63 -34.47 3.84
N ARG A 5 -23.53 -33.68 3.24
CA ARG A 5 -23.30 -33.03 1.94
C ARG A 5 -22.30 -31.87 2.06
N HIS A 6 -22.33 -31.13 3.17
CA HIS A 6 -21.37 -30.06 3.45
C HIS A 6 -19.96 -30.62 3.72
N ILE A 7 -19.85 -31.71 4.49
CA ILE A 7 -18.56 -32.39 4.74
C ILE A 7 -17.95 -32.89 3.44
N VAL A 8 -18.75 -33.51 2.56
CA VAL A 8 -18.26 -33.98 1.24
C VAL A 8 -17.81 -32.82 0.35
N THR A 9 -18.48 -31.67 0.41
CA THR A 9 -18.12 -30.50 -0.41
C THR A 9 -16.87 -29.78 0.15
N LEU A 10 -16.71 -29.79 1.47
CA LEU A 10 -15.53 -29.30 2.17
C LEU A 10 -14.30 -30.16 1.82
N LEU A 11 -14.43 -31.49 1.81
CA LEU A 11 -13.34 -32.37 1.38
C LEU A 11 -12.99 -32.18 -0.11
N LYS A 12 -14.00 -32.03 -0.97
CA LYS A 12 -13.80 -31.80 -2.41
C LYS A 12 -13.11 -30.47 -2.72
N SER A 13 -13.42 -29.40 -1.97
CA SER A 13 -12.77 -28.09 -2.14
C SER A 13 -11.32 -28.09 -1.67
N HIS A 14 -11.00 -28.82 -0.61
CA HIS A 14 -9.61 -29.01 -0.18
C HIS A 14 -8.77 -29.79 -1.21
N ILE A 15 -9.34 -30.85 -1.80
CA ILE A 15 -8.67 -31.63 -2.86
C ILE A 15 -8.47 -30.80 -4.15
N ALA A 16 -9.36 -29.84 -4.42
CA ALA A 16 -9.28 -28.95 -5.58
C ALA A 16 -8.32 -27.76 -5.39
N GLY A 17 -7.77 -27.54 -4.19
CA GLY A 17 -6.85 -26.43 -3.89
C GLY A 17 -7.51 -25.05 -3.82
N ASP A 18 -8.85 -24.98 -3.70
CA ASP A 18 -9.60 -23.73 -3.63
C ASP A 18 -9.93 -23.39 -2.16
N GLU A 19 -8.96 -22.76 -1.49
CA GLU A 19 -9.00 -22.44 -0.05
C GLU A 19 -10.07 -21.41 0.31
N ASP A 20 -10.33 -20.43 -0.55
CA ASP A 20 -11.37 -19.41 -0.32
C ASP A 20 -12.77 -20.03 -0.27
N ARG A 21 -13.03 -20.97 -1.17
CA ARG A 21 -14.28 -21.71 -1.22
C ARG A 21 -14.41 -22.68 -0.05
N PHE A 22 -13.31 -23.33 0.35
CA PHE A 22 -13.25 -24.18 1.53
C PHE A 22 -13.63 -23.41 2.80
N LEU A 23 -13.02 -22.25 3.04
CA LEU A 23 -13.27 -21.42 4.22
C LEU A 23 -14.71 -20.89 4.24
N SER A 24 -15.28 -20.55 3.08
CA SER A 24 -16.66 -20.09 2.97
C SER A 24 -17.66 -21.19 3.33
N ILE A 25 -17.44 -22.42 2.85
CA ILE A 25 -18.28 -23.58 3.15
C ILE A 25 -18.13 -23.99 4.62
N ALA A 26 -16.91 -23.96 5.17
CA ALA A 26 -16.65 -24.25 6.58
C ALA A 26 -17.37 -23.26 7.51
N MET A 27 -17.38 -21.96 7.16
CA MET A 27 -18.10 -20.93 7.90
C MET A 27 -19.63 -21.12 7.83
N GLN A 28 -20.16 -21.53 6.67
CA GLN A 28 -21.58 -21.86 6.52
C GLN A 28 -21.97 -23.10 7.32
N LEU A 29 -21.10 -24.12 7.40
CA LEU A 29 -21.31 -25.30 8.22
C LEU A 29 -21.33 -24.95 9.71
N ALA A 30 -20.38 -24.15 10.19
CA ALA A 30 -20.36 -23.66 11.57
C ALA A 30 -21.65 -22.89 11.93
N ALA A 31 -22.11 -22.01 11.04
CA ALA A 31 -23.36 -21.26 11.23
C ALA A 31 -24.60 -22.17 11.23
N HIS A 32 -24.58 -23.28 10.47
CA HIS A 32 -25.68 -24.25 10.45
C HIS A 32 -25.74 -25.07 11.74
N GLU A 33 -24.60 -25.56 12.24
CA GLU A 33 -24.48 -26.30 13.50
C GLU A 33 -24.85 -25.43 14.71
N ALA A 34 -24.52 -24.13 14.68
CA ALA A 34 -24.94 -23.18 15.71
C ALA A 34 -26.46 -23.08 15.82
N ARG A 35 -27.16 -23.06 14.67
CA ARG A 35 -28.64 -22.99 14.62
C ARG A 35 -29.32 -24.29 15.03
N GLN A 36 -28.64 -25.43 14.90
CA GLN A 36 -29.15 -26.73 15.32
C GLN A 36 -28.93 -27.02 16.82
N GLY A 37 -28.33 -26.08 17.57
CA GLY A 37 -28.12 -26.20 19.02
C GLY A 37 -26.75 -26.76 19.40
N HIS A 38 -25.88 -27.07 18.44
CA HIS A 38 -24.50 -27.50 18.67
C HIS A 38 -23.55 -26.30 18.78
N GLY A 39 -23.83 -25.39 19.72
CA GLY A 39 -23.09 -24.14 19.87
C GLY A 39 -21.60 -24.32 20.15
N LYS A 40 -21.21 -25.36 20.92
CA LYS A 40 -19.79 -25.66 21.21
C LYS A 40 -19.00 -26.03 19.95
N LEU A 41 -19.53 -26.96 19.15
CA LEU A 41 -18.92 -27.39 17.89
C LEU A 41 -18.86 -26.26 16.86
N ALA A 42 -19.91 -25.44 16.79
CA ALA A 42 -19.91 -24.27 15.92
C ALA A 42 -18.84 -23.24 16.29
N GLN A 43 -18.61 -23.05 17.60
CA GLN A 43 -17.57 -22.15 18.08
C GLN A 43 -16.17 -22.70 17.76
N GLU A 44 -15.93 -23.98 18.02
CA GLU A 44 -14.65 -24.64 17.67
C GLU A 44 -14.35 -24.56 16.16
N LEU A 45 -15.34 -24.81 15.31
CA LEU A 45 -15.18 -24.70 13.86
C LEU A 45 -14.88 -23.26 13.42
N LYS A 46 -15.52 -22.27 14.05
CA LYS A 46 -15.27 -20.85 13.76
C LYS A 46 -13.85 -20.44 14.18
N ASP A 47 -13.42 -20.85 15.37
CA ASP A 47 -12.10 -20.55 15.89
C ASP A 47 -10.99 -21.14 14.99
N LEU A 48 -11.20 -22.35 14.45
CA LEU A 48 -10.28 -22.98 13.49
C LEU A 48 -10.25 -22.23 12.14
N VAL A 49 -11.39 -21.76 11.64
CA VAL A 49 -11.47 -20.97 10.40
C VAL A 49 -10.77 -19.61 10.56
N ASP A 50 -10.96 -18.95 11.71
CA ASP A 50 -10.34 -17.67 12.00
C ASP A 50 -8.81 -17.80 12.19
N ALA A 51 -8.35 -18.89 12.80
CA ALA A 51 -6.93 -19.22 12.91
C ALA A 51 -6.28 -19.42 11.53
N ALA A 52 -6.95 -20.12 10.60
CA ALA A 52 -6.47 -20.32 9.24
C ALA A 52 -6.34 -19.00 8.46
N LYS A 53 -7.38 -18.15 8.46
CA LYS A 53 -7.33 -16.82 7.83
C LYS A 53 -6.22 -15.93 8.40
N SER A 54 -5.97 -16.03 9.71
CA SER A 54 -4.91 -15.24 10.36
C SER A 54 -3.49 -15.67 9.92
N ARG A 55 -3.30 -16.96 9.59
CA ARG A 55 -2.04 -17.48 9.05
C ARG A 55 -1.78 -16.94 7.65
N ASP A 56 -2.76 -16.97 6.75
CA ASP A 56 -2.61 -16.42 5.39
C ASP A 56 -2.41 -14.91 5.41
N ALA A 57 -3.12 -14.19 6.29
CA ALA A 57 -2.93 -12.77 6.49
C ALA A 57 -1.52 -12.42 7.03
N ARG A 58 -0.89 -13.30 7.83
CA ARG A 58 0.49 -13.12 8.30
C ARG A 58 1.51 -13.40 7.20
N ILE A 59 1.28 -14.41 6.37
CA ILE A 59 2.12 -14.73 5.21
C ILE A 59 2.09 -13.57 4.20
N ALA A 60 0.89 -13.05 3.91
CA ALA A 60 0.71 -11.87 3.05
C ALA A 60 1.31 -10.56 3.64
N LYS A 61 1.36 -10.42 4.98
CA LYS A 61 2.00 -9.29 5.67
C LYS A 61 3.53 -9.39 5.71
N SER A 62 4.12 -10.58 5.65
CA SER A 62 5.59 -10.74 5.67
C SER A 62 6.29 -10.25 4.38
N SER A 63 5.55 -10.19 3.27
CA SER A 63 6.04 -9.76 1.96
C SER A 63 5.98 -8.23 1.75
N ARG A 64 5.28 -7.49 2.63
CA ARG A 64 5.20 -6.03 2.55
C ARG A 64 6.14 -5.41 3.59
N PRO A 65 7.13 -4.60 3.17
CA PRO A 65 7.98 -3.87 4.11
C PRO A 65 7.10 -3.09 5.09
N VAL A 66 7.30 -3.30 6.40
CA VAL A 66 6.59 -2.54 7.44
C VAL A 66 7.22 -1.15 7.50
N PRO A 67 6.51 -0.07 7.13
CA PRO A 67 7.07 1.27 7.17
C PRO A 67 7.31 1.67 8.64
N LEU A 68 8.58 1.92 8.98
CA LEU A 68 9.02 2.30 10.34
C LEU A 68 8.55 3.71 10.77
N PHE A 69 8.04 4.52 9.83
CA PHE A 69 7.56 5.88 10.06
C PHE A 69 6.07 6.00 9.73
N GLN A 70 5.21 5.50 10.62
CA GLN A 70 3.80 5.91 10.65
C GLN A 70 3.63 7.01 11.71
N PRO A 71 3.14 8.20 11.35
CA PRO A 71 2.77 9.21 12.34
C PRO A 71 1.73 8.61 13.28
N LYS A 72 2.01 8.62 14.59
CA LYS A 72 1.10 8.06 15.62
C LYS A 72 -0.06 9.02 15.89
N GLY A 73 -1.26 8.50 16.12
CA GLY A 73 -2.44 9.26 16.56
C GLY A 73 -3.40 9.68 15.43
N GLU A 74 -4.23 10.69 15.70
CA GLU A 74 -5.29 11.19 14.80
C GLU A 74 -4.77 11.71 13.44
N LEU A 75 -3.50 12.11 13.38
CA LEU A 75 -2.85 12.62 12.16
C LEU A 75 -2.52 11.53 11.13
N ALA A 76 -2.55 10.25 11.52
CA ALA A 76 -2.28 9.13 10.62
C ALA A 76 -3.26 9.02 9.46
N GLY A 77 -4.50 9.51 9.65
CA GLY A 77 -5.53 9.54 8.60
C GLY A 77 -5.53 10.82 7.75
N LEU A 78 -4.80 11.86 8.16
CA LEU A 78 -4.84 13.19 7.53
C LEU A 78 -3.61 13.49 6.68
N LEU A 79 -2.45 12.91 7.03
CA LEU A 79 -1.18 13.16 6.38
C LEU A 79 -0.64 11.87 5.76
N HIS A 80 -0.58 11.84 4.43
CA HIS A 80 0.08 10.76 3.70
C HIS A 80 1.47 11.22 3.28
N VAL A 81 2.51 10.81 4.02
CA VAL A 81 3.90 11.08 3.64
C VAL A 81 4.42 9.99 2.70
N ARG A 82 5.03 10.37 1.58
CA ARG A 82 5.74 9.51 0.64
C ARG A 82 7.21 9.91 0.61
N TYR A 83 8.10 8.93 0.51
CA TYR A 83 9.51 9.14 0.21
C TYR A 83 9.78 8.54 -1.18
N PRO A 84 9.82 9.36 -2.24
CA PRO A 84 10.02 8.84 -3.58
C PRO A 84 11.48 8.48 -3.82
N ASP A 85 11.72 7.28 -4.35
CA ASP A 85 13.06 6.85 -4.81
C ASP A 85 13.36 7.30 -6.26
N LEU A 86 12.35 7.84 -6.94
CA LEU A 86 12.43 8.25 -8.33
C LEU A 86 13.41 9.42 -8.51
N ARG A 87 14.27 9.36 -9.53
CA ARG A 87 15.22 10.41 -9.90
C ARG A 87 14.91 10.98 -11.28
N LEU A 88 15.51 12.13 -11.61
CA LEU A 88 15.38 12.70 -12.96
C LEU A 88 15.98 11.81 -14.05
N THR A 89 16.96 10.97 -13.70
CA THR A 89 17.58 10.00 -14.63
C THR A 89 16.61 8.92 -15.08
N ASP A 90 15.57 8.66 -14.30
CA ASP A 90 14.56 7.64 -14.59
C ASP A 90 13.47 8.17 -15.53
N MET A 91 13.56 9.45 -15.93
CA MET A 91 12.59 10.13 -16.77
C MET A 91 13.20 10.51 -18.13
N ILE A 92 12.44 10.28 -19.19
CA ILE A 92 12.76 10.83 -20.51
C ILE A 92 12.21 12.24 -20.59
N LEU A 93 13.09 13.23 -20.65
CA LEU A 93 12.75 14.65 -20.63
C LEU A 93 13.38 15.36 -21.83
N PRO A 94 12.67 16.31 -22.47
CA PRO A 94 13.29 17.23 -23.44
C PRO A 94 14.41 18.03 -22.77
N ASP A 95 15.48 18.33 -23.49
CA ASP A 95 16.65 19.04 -22.96
C ASP A 95 16.30 20.40 -22.34
N SER A 96 15.33 21.09 -22.92
CA SER A 96 14.82 22.36 -22.42
C SER A 96 14.16 22.23 -21.04
N LEU A 97 13.41 21.16 -20.81
CA LEU A 97 12.75 20.88 -19.52
C LEU A 97 13.77 20.37 -18.51
N ARG A 98 14.66 19.46 -18.93
CA ARG A 98 15.76 18.94 -18.11
C ARG A 98 16.63 20.07 -17.56
N SER A 99 17.01 21.02 -18.40
CA SER A 99 17.81 22.19 -17.99
C SER A 99 17.08 23.08 -16.97
N ARG A 100 15.78 23.31 -17.17
CA ARG A 100 14.96 24.10 -16.23
C ARG A 100 14.85 23.42 -14.86
N LEU A 101 14.66 22.09 -14.83
CA LEU A 101 14.59 21.33 -13.58
C LEU A 101 15.94 21.28 -12.87
N HIS A 102 17.05 21.05 -13.59
CA HIS A 102 18.39 21.09 -13.01
C HIS A 102 18.72 22.46 -12.41
N ARG A 103 18.28 23.55 -13.04
CA ARG A 103 18.44 24.90 -12.46
C ARG A 103 17.74 25.02 -11.11
N VAL A 104 16.50 24.53 -11.00
CA VAL A 104 15.76 24.55 -9.73
C VAL A 104 16.49 23.71 -8.67
N LEU A 105 16.96 22.52 -9.03
CA LEU A 105 17.72 21.67 -8.12
C LEU A 105 19.03 22.31 -7.66
N GLY A 106 19.75 22.97 -8.57
CA GLY A 106 20.97 23.72 -8.24
C GLY A 106 20.68 24.86 -7.26
N GLU A 107 19.65 25.66 -7.55
CA GLU A 107 19.20 26.73 -6.64
C GLU A 107 18.83 26.19 -5.25
N GLN A 108 18.16 25.04 -5.17
CA GLN A 108 17.80 24.44 -3.89
C GLN A 108 19.02 23.90 -3.13
N ARG A 109 19.95 23.22 -3.81
CA ARG A 109 21.19 22.71 -3.19
C ARG A 109 22.09 23.84 -2.68
N GLN A 110 22.11 24.98 -3.37
CA GLN A 110 22.92 26.15 -3.02
C GLN A 110 22.13 27.20 -2.23
N GLN A 111 20.99 26.83 -1.64
CA GLN A 111 20.12 27.78 -0.94
C GLN A 111 20.83 28.59 0.14
N ALA A 112 21.80 28.01 0.86
CA ALA A 112 22.59 28.72 1.86
C ALA A 112 23.41 29.86 1.25
N SER A 113 24.20 29.56 0.22
CA SER A 113 25.03 30.54 -0.48
C SER A 113 24.18 31.63 -1.17
N LEU A 114 23.04 31.26 -1.75
CA LEU A 114 22.10 32.24 -2.32
C LEU A 114 21.62 33.23 -1.25
N ARG A 115 21.25 32.73 -0.07
CA ARG A 115 20.78 33.59 1.04
C ARG A 115 21.87 34.53 1.55
N GLU A 116 23.12 34.07 1.62
CA GLU A 116 24.27 34.92 2.01
C GLU A 116 24.46 36.11 1.05
N HIS A 117 24.14 35.94 -0.23
CA HIS A 117 24.20 36.98 -1.25
C HIS A 117 22.87 37.75 -1.40
N GLY A 118 21.92 37.59 -0.49
CA GLY A 118 20.61 38.26 -0.54
C GLY A 118 19.66 37.74 -1.63
N LEU A 119 19.96 36.58 -2.23
CA LEU A 119 19.14 35.93 -3.25
C LEU A 119 18.23 34.87 -2.62
N VAL A 120 17.06 34.64 -3.24
CA VAL A 120 16.08 33.66 -2.77
C VAL A 120 15.89 32.57 -3.83
N PRO A 121 16.10 31.28 -3.51
CA PRO A 121 15.84 30.21 -4.47
C PRO A 121 14.35 30.07 -4.76
N ARG A 122 14.00 29.53 -5.93
CA ARG A 122 12.58 29.31 -6.31
C ARG A 122 11.88 28.36 -5.35
N ARG A 123 10.82 28.82 -4.68
CA ARG A 123 10.07 28.06 -3.67
C ARG A 123 8.79 27.39 -4.20
N LYS A 124 8.32 27.80 -5.37
CA LYS A 124 7.04 27.36 -5.94
C LYS A 124 7.24 27.02 -7.41
N LEU A 125 6.67 25.89 -7.82
CA LEU A 125 6.65 25.43 -9.20
C LEU A 125 5.20 25.09 -9.56
N LEU A 126 4.78 25.49 -10.75
CA LEU A 126 3.49 25.11 -11.31
C LEU A 126 3.76 24.20 -12.51
N LEU A 127 3.27 22.96 -12.45
CA LEU A 127 3.38 21.99 -13.53
C LEU A 127 2.05 21.95 -14.29
N VAL A 128 2.08 22.35 -15.57
CA VAL A 128 0.87 22.44 -16.43
C VAL A 128 0.98 21.46 -17.59
N GLY A 129 -0.13 20.82 -17.94
CA GLY A 129 -0.23 19.94 -19.11
C GLY A 129 -1.48 19.04 -19.08
N PRO A 130 -1.71 18.21 -20.11
CA PRO A 130 -2.81 17.24 -20.16
C PRO A 130 -2.65 16.11 -19.12
N PRO A 131 -3.71 15.35 -18.79
CA PRO A 131 -3.58 14.17 -17.93
C PRO A 131 -2.55 13.19 -18.51
N GLY A 132 -1.76 12.54 -17.65
CA GLY A 132 -0.70 11.61 -18.08
C GLY A 132 0.62 12.26 -18.52
N SER A 133 0.74 13.59 -18.54
CA SER A 133 1.98 14.28 -18.97
C SER A 133 3.15 14.24 -17.95
N GLY A 134 3.13 13.31 -17.00
CA GLY A 134 4.21 13.15 -16.01
C GLY A 134 4.30 14.19 -14.90
N LYS A 135 3.31 15.07 -14.68
CA LYS A 135 3.37 16.13 -13.63
C LYS A 135 3.67 15.59 -12.22
N THR A 136 2.89 14.61 -11.77
CA THR A 136 3.08 13.98 -10.46
C THR A 136 4.42 13.26 -10.39
N MET A 137 4.84 12.63 -11.49
CA MET A 137 6.14 11.95 -11.60
C MET A 137 7.30 12.94 -11.48
N THR A 138 7.22 14.10 -12.14
CA THR A 138 8.22 15.18 -12.02
C THR A 138 8.32 15.70 -10.60
N ALA A 139 7.19 15.87 -9.90
CA ALA A 139 7.18 16.28 -8.50
C ALA A 139 7.88 15.24 -7.62
N SER A 140 7.57 13.96 -7.80
CA SER A 140 8.23 12.84 -7.12
C SER A 140 9.73 12.80 -7.41
N ALA A 141 10.15 13.01 -8.66
CA ALA A 141 11.56 13.00 -9.05
C ALA A 141 12.35 14.16 -8.43
N LEU A 142 11.74 15.36 -8.33
CA LEU A 142 12.35 16.50 -7.65
C LEU A 142 12.51 16.24 -6.14
N ALA A 143 11.51 15.65 -5.51
CA ALA A 143 11.57 15.28 -4.09
C ALA A 143 12.64 14.21 -3.85
N GLY A 144 12.74 13.19 -4.70
CA GLY A 144 13.78 12.16 -4.64
C GLY A 144 15.20 12.73 -4.81
N GLU A 145 15.42 13.67 -5.74
CA GLU A 145 16.72 14.33 -5.93
C GLU A 145 17.16 15.23 -4.76
N LEU A 146 16.18 15.80 -4.04
CA LEU A 146 16.41 16.65 -2.88
C LEU A 146 16.35 15.86 -1.56
N HIS A 147 16.03 14.56 -1.61
CA HIS A 147 15.80 13.70 -0.45
C HIS A 147 14.74 14.29 0.50
N LEU A 148 13.67 14.85 -0.06
CA LEU A 148 12.56 15.46 0.66
C LEU A 148 11.32 14.55 0.63
N PRO A 149 10.51 14.53 1.71
CA PRO A 149 9.21 13.87 1.70
C PRO A 149 8.20 14.62 0.82
N LEU A 150 7.23 13.88 0.27
CA LEU A 150 6.12 14.38 -0.54
C LEU A 150 4.78 14.02 0.11
#